data_AF-A0A661TEN1-F1
#
_entry.id   AF-A0A661TEN1-F1
#
_cell.length_a   1.000
_cell.length_b   1.000
_cell.length_c   1.000
_cell.angle_alpha   90.00
_cell.angle_beta   90.00
_cell.angle_gamma   90.00
#
_symmetry.space_group_name_H-M   'P 1'
#
loop_
_entity.id
_entity.type
_entity.pdbx_description
1 polymer ?
#
loop_
_entity_poly.entity_id
_entity_poly.type
_entity_poly.pdbx_seq_one_letter_code
_entity_poly.pdbx_strand_id
1 'polypeptide(L)'
;MITGRKIPDNATTVAEPGNSRTLVITGAGILGIYLWWLIYRQLPATASWITYGLFQIGKGSHLGESVNFFFYDTPKVMMLLFLVVFGVGIIRSFFTPEKTRAFLSGKSEFAGNILAALLGIITPFCSCSAVPLFIGFVEAGIPLGITFSFLIASPMINEIAVVMLLGLVGWKITLLYVASGLVVAFIGGVIIEKFR
;
A
#
# COMPACT_ATOMS: atom_id res chain seq x y z
N MET A 1 2.96 -7.54 51.64
CA MET A 1 1.56 -7.74 51.16
C MET A 1 1.26 -6.59 50.20
N ILE A 2 0.76 -6.77 48.97
CA ILE A 2 -0.50 -7.42 48.56
C ILE A 2 -1.68 -6.60 49.10
N THR A 3 -2.57 -5.95 48.32
CA THR A 3 -2.80 -5.82 46.85
C THR A 3 -3.72 -4.61 46.57
N GLY A 4 -3.96 -4.18 45.31
CA GLY A 4 -5.26 -3.59 44.96
C GLY A 4 -5.34 -2.40 43.99
N ARG A 5 -5.24 -2.68 42.69
CA ARG A 5 -5.72 -1.87 41.53
C ARG A 5 -6.87 -0.86 41.79
N LYS A 6 -6.72 0.39 41.32
CA LYS A 6 -7.83 1.19 40.71
C LYS A 6 -7.33 2.23 39.69
N ILE A 7 -7.93 2.18 38.50
CA ILE A 7 -7.91 3.05 37.30
C ILE A 7 -9.28 2.74 36.63
N PRO A 8 -10.04 3.64 35.95
CA PRO A 8 -9.69 4.97 35.43
C PRO A 8 -10.07 6.14 36.40
N ASP A 9 -10.57 7.35 36.07
CA ASP A 9 -11.29 7.85 34.88
C ASP A 9 -11.36 9.39 34.73
N ASN A 10 -12.00 9.84 33.64
CA ASN A 10 -12.44 11.20 33.31
C ASN A 10 -11.36 12.28 33.05
N ALA A 11 -10.77 12.23 31.85
CA ALA A 11 -10.00 13.34 31.24
C ALA A 11 -10.59 13.78 29.88
N THR A 12 -11.92 13.77 29.75
CA THR A 12 -12.67 14.19 28.55
C THR A 12 -12.88 15.71 28.51
N THR A 13 -11.79 16.47 28.33
CA THR A 13 -11.84 17.93 28.11
C THR A 13 -11.67 18.26 26.63
N VAL A 14 -12.79 18.45 25.92
CA VAL A 14 -12.83 18.81 24.49
C VAL A 14 -13.04 20.33 24.34
N ALA A 15 -11.97 21.06 23.98
CA ALA A 15 -11.91 22.38 23.34
C ALA A 15 -10.42 22.65 23.01
N GLU A 16 -9.95 22.90 21.78
CA GLU A 16 -10.24 24.00 20.83
C GLU A 16 -9.73 25.39 21.29
N PRO A 17 -9.26 26.28 20.37
CA PRO A 17 -9.13 26.14 18.91
C PRO A 17 -7.70 26.36 18.34
N GLY A 18 -7.38 25.71 17.21
CA GLY A 18 -6.15 25.90 16.42
C GLY A 18 -6.41 26.42 14.99
N ASN A 19 -7.51 27.16 14.83
CA ASN A 19 -8.35 27.20 13.62
C ASN A 19 -7.58 27.28 12.28
N SER A 20 -6.75 28.32 12.08
CA SER A 20 -6.17 28.61 10.75
C SER A 20 -5.29 27.50 10.17
N ARG A 21 -4.54 26.73 10.96
CA ARG A 21 -3.70 25.65 10.40
C ARG A 21 -4.54 24.43 10.04
N THR A 22 -5.43 23.98 10.92
CA THR A 22 -6.30 22.83 10.64
C THR A 22 -7.22 23.12 9.46
N LEU A 23 -7.86 24.29 9.42
CA LEU A 23 -8.78 24.67 8.35
C LEU A 23 -8.07 24.82 6.99
N VAL A 24 -6.82 25.30 6.95
CA VAL A 24 -5.99 25.30 5.73
C VAL A 24 -5.57 23.89 5.31
N ILE A 25 -5.21 22.99 6.24
CA ILE A 25 -4.85 21.60 5.91
C ILE A 25 -6.05 20.84 5.36
N THR A 26 -7.21 20.93 6.02
CA THR A 26 -8.46 20.29 5.55
C THR A 26 -8.94 20.91 4.23
N GLY A 27 -8.87 22.24 4.10
CA GLY A 27 -9.20 22.95 2.86
C GLY A 27 -8.29 22.58 1.69
N ALA A 28 -6.98 22.49 1.91
CA ALA A 28 -6.01 22.05 0.90
C ALA A 28 -6.21 20.57 0.52
N GLY A 29 -6.58 19.70 1.47
CA GLY A 29 -6.95 18.31 1.19
C GLY A 29 -8.20 18.22 0.30
N ILE A 30 -9.26 18.96 0.62
CA ILE A 30 -10.49 19.01 -0.18
C ILE A 30 -10.23 19.60 -1.57
N LEU A 31 -9.47 20.69 -1.67
CA LEU A 31 -9.06 21.27 -2.96
C LEU A 31 -8.19 20.31 -3.76
N GLY A 32 -7.27 19.57 -3.13
CA GLY A 32 -6.45 18.55 -3.78
C GLY A 32 -7.30 17.41 -4.34
N ILE A 33 -8.28 16.91 -3.59
CA ILE A 33 -9.23 15.88 -4.03
C ILE A 33 -10.13 16.41 -5.17
N TYR A 34 -10.57 17.67 -5.10
CA TYR A 34 -11.41 18.30 -6.13
C TYR A 34 -10.63 18.57 -7.43
N LEU A 35 -9.38 19.03 -7.34
CA LEU A 35 -8.47 19.18 -8.49
C LEU A 35 -8.11 17.83 -9.09
N TRP A 36 -7.86 16.81 -8.26
CA TRP A 36 -7.64 15.43 -8.72
C TRP A 36 -8.87 14.89 -9.47
N TRP A 37 -10.08 15.08 -8.93
CA TRP A 37 -11.34 14.71 -9.58
C TRP A 37 -11.55 15.43 -10.92
N LEU A 38 -11.26 16.73 -10.99
CA LEU A 38 -11.31 17.50 -12.24
C LEU A 38 -10.31 16.97 -13.28
N ILE A 39 -9.06 16.75 -12.89
CA ILE A 39 -8.01 16.23 -13.79
C ILE A 39 -8.36 14.81 -14.26
N TYR A 40 -8.80 13.94 -13.37
CA TYR A 40 -9.25 12.57 -13.66
C TYR A 40 -10.47 12.54 -14.60
N ARG A 41 -11.35 13.55 -14.52
CA ARG A 41 -12.48 13.75 -15.44
C ARG A 41 -12.04 14.31 -16.81
N GLN A 42 -10.94 15.05 -16.87
CA GLN A 42 -10.37 15.59 -18.12
C GLN A 42 -9.55 14.55 -18.89
N LEU A 43 -8.84 13.66 -18.18
CA LEU A 43 -7.98 12.59 -18.71
C LEU A 43 -8.54 11.78 -19.90
N PRO A 44 -9.79 11.25 -19.88
CA PRO A 44 -10.32 10.47 -21.00
C PRO A 44 -10.53 11.33 -22.27
N ALA A 45 -10.80 12.63 -22.13
CA ALA A 45 -10.95 13.53 -23.27
C ALA A 45 -9.60 13.84 -23.93
N THR A 46 -8.54 14.09 -23.15
CA THR A 46 -7.20 14.31 -23.70
C THR A 46 -6.57 13.04 -24.25
N ALA A 47 -6.70 11.89 -23.57
CA ALA A 47 -6.16 10.62 -24.08
C ALA A 47 -6.78 10.23 -25.43
N SER A 48 -8.11 10.30 -25.56
CA SER A 48 -8.78 10.01 -26.84
C SER A 48 -8.47 11.03 -27.94
N TRP A 49 -8.31 12.31 -27.61
CA TRP A 49 -7.90 13.33 -28.59
C TRP A 49 -6.46 13.11 -29.08
N ILE A 50 -5.53 12.71 -28.20
CA ILE A 50 -4.15 12.40 -28.57
C ILE A 50 -4.09 11.14 -29.46
N THR A 51 -4.71 10.03 -29.05
CA THR A 51 -4.63 8.78 -29.84
C THR A 51 -5.31 8.91 -31.21
N TYR A 52 -6.55 9.43 -31.26
CA TYR A 52 -7.31 9.46 -32.51
C TYR A 52 -7.06 10.71 -33.36
N GLY A 53 -6.61 11.82 -32.76
CA GLY A 53 -6.31 13.07 -33.45
C GLY A 53 -4.88 13.15 -33.99
N LEU A 54 -3.87 12.79 -33.18
CA LEU A 54 -2.45 12.94 -33.56
C LEU A 54 -1.90 11.73 -34.33
N PHE A 55 -2.34 10.52 -34.00
CA PHE A 55 -1.84 9.28 -34.64
C PHE A 55 -2.71 8.78 -35.82
N GLN A 56 -3.93 9.29 -35.99
CA GLN A 56 -4.92 8.88 -37.00
C GLN A 56 -5.18 7.36 -37.14
N ILE A 57 -4.83 6.56 -36.13
CA ILE A 57 -5.08 5.11 -36.15
C ILE A 57 -6.59 4.87 -36.01
N GLY A 58 -7.16 4.14 -36.98
CA GLY A 58 -8.58 3.90 -37.07
C GLY A 58 -9.19 3.24 -35.83
N LYS A 59 -10.31 3.80 -35.35
CA LYS A 59 -11.13 3.24 -34.26
C LYS A 59 -11.58 1.83 -34.64
N GLY A 60 -11.17 0.83 -33.85
CA GLY A 60 -11.43 -0.59 -34.10
C GLY A 60 -10.19 -1.43 -34.45
N SER A 61 -8.98 -0.88 -34.39
CA SER A 61 -7.74 -1.65 -34.49
C SER A 61 -7.06 -1.83 -33.13
N HIS A 62 -6.58 -3.05 -32.81
CA HIS A 62 -5.91 -3.36 -31.54
C HIS A 62 -4.72 -2.43 -31.23
N LEU A 63 -4.02 -1.93 -32.26
CA LEU A 63 -2.91 -0.98 -32.08
C LEU A 63 -3.42 0.37 -31.55
N GLY A 64 -4.51 0.91 -32.09
CA GLY A 64 -5.11 2.16 -31.61
C GLY A 64 -5.66 2.04 -30.20
N GLU A 65 -6.29 0.91 -29.88
CA GLU A 65 -6.82 0.62 -28.55
C GLU A 65 -5.71 0.44 -27.50
N SER A 66 -4.65 -0.30 -27.84
CA SER A 66 -3.47 -0.49 -26.96
C SER A 66 -2.74 0.83 -26.68
N VAL A 67 -2.60 1.69 -27.68
CA VAL A 67 -2.00 3.03 -27.51
C VAL A 67 -2.92 3.93 -26.68
N ASN A 68 -4.24 3.87 -26.87
CA ASN A 68 -5.17 4.65 -26.05
C ASN A 68 -5.15 4.22 -24.58
N PHE A 69 -5.12 2.90 -24.32
CA PHE A 69 -4.95 2.34 -22.99
C PHE A 69 -3.65 2.83 -22.33
N PHE A 70 -2.51 2.77 -23.03
CA PHE A 70 -1.24 3.25 -22.50
C PHE A 70 -1.27 4.75 -22.14
N PHE A 71 -1.77 5.61 -23.04
CA PHE A 71 -1.87 7.06 -22.77
C PHE A 71 -2.94 7.42 -21.73
N TYR A 72 -3.91 6.56 -21.47
CA TYR A 72 -4.92 6.75 -20.43
C TYR A 72 -4.44 6.27 -19.05
N ASP A 73 -3.89 5.06 -18.96
CA ASP A 73 -3.50 4.47 -17.67
C ASP A 73 -2.12 4.93 -17.17
N THR A 74 -1.14 5.27 -18.02
CA THR A 74 0.16 5.77 -17.53
C THR A 74 0.03 7.06 -16.68
N PRO A 75 -0.67 8.14 -17.11
CA PRO A 75 -0.85 9.33 -16.29
C PRO A 75 -1.74 9.06 -15.06
N LYS A 76 -2.76 8.22 -15.22
CA LYS A 76 -3.74 7.87 -14.19
C LYS A 76 -3.11 7.08 -13.05
N VAL A 77 -2.31 6.05 -13.36
CA VAL A 77 -1.53 5.29 -12.39
C VAL A 77 -0.48 6.17 -11.74
N MET A 78 0.26 7.00 -12.49
CA MET A 78 1.21 7.95 -11.91
C MET A 78 0.55 8.90 -10.90
N MET A 79 -0.64 9.40 -11.20
CA MET A 79 -1.36 10.34 -10.32
C MET A 79 -1.96 9.66 -9.09
N LEU A 80 -2.53 8.46 -9.22
CA LEU A 80 -2.94 7.62 -8.07
C LEU A 80 -1.74 7.31 -7.18
N LEU A 81 -0.64 6.87 -7.78
CA LEU A 81 0.56 6.40 -7.09
C LEU A 81 1.25 7.55 -6.35
N PHE A 82 1.33 8.75 -6.93
CA PHE A 82 1.80 9.95 -6.24
C PHE A 82 0.96 10.24 -4.99
N LEU A 83 -0.37 10.23 -5.11
CA LEU A 83 -1.28 10.48 -4.00
C LEU A 83 -1.18 9.39 -2.91
N VAL A 84 -1.05 8.11 -3.29
CA VAL A 84 -0.89 7.00 -2.35
C VAL A 84 0.48 7.05 -1.66
N VAL A 85 1.58 7.32 -2.37
CA VAL A 85 2.92 7.45 -1.76
C VAL A 85 2.98 8.65 -0.83
N PHE A 86 2.40 9.79 -1.21
CA PHE A 86 2.30 10.97 -0.34
C PHE A 86 1.42 10.70 0.89
N GLY A 87 0.28 10.02 0.71
CA GLY A 87 -0.60 9.60 1.79
C GLY A 87 0.07 8.62 2.76
N VAL A 88 0.80 7.62 2.26
CA VAL A 88 1.60 6.68 3.08
C VAL A 88 2.75 7.40 3.80
N GLY A 89 3.39 8.38 3.17
CA GLY A 89 4.39 9.24 3.81
C GLY A 89 3.81 10.06 4.97
N ILE A 90 2.64 10.67 4.78
CA ILE A 90 1.91 11.37 5.84
C ILE A 90 1.49 10.40 6.95
N ILE A 91 0.92 9.24 6.60
CA ILE A 91 0.53 8.21 7.58
C ILE A 91 1.74 7.77 8.42
N ARG A 92 2.93 7.61 7.82
CA ARG A 92 4.18 7.31 8.54
C ARG A 92 4.63 8.43 9.47
N SER A 93 4.35 9.68 9.14
CA SER A 93 4.60 10.82 10.04
C SER A 93 3.65 10.88 11.25
N PHE A 94 2.56 10.10 11.27
CA PHE A 94 1.59 10.06 12.38
C PHE A 94 1.55 8.70 13.11
N PHE A 95 1.69 7.58 12.40
CA PHE A 95 1.83 6.24 12.97
C PHE A 95 3.29 5.92 13.26
N THR A 96 3.72 6.21 14.49
CA THR A 96 5.05 5.85 15.01
C THR A 96 5.23 4.32 14.91
N PRO A 97 6.12 3.82 14.04
CA PRO A 97 6.24 2.38 13.77
C PRO A 97 6.75 1.59 15.00
N GLU A 98 7.29 2.27 16.01
CA GLU A 98 7.56 1.79 17.37
C GLU A 98 6.36 1.06 18.00
N LYS A 99 5.11 1.47 17.71
CA LYS A 99 3.91 0.76 18.22
C LYS A 99 3.80 -0.63 17.60
N THR A 100 4.04 -0.76 16.31
CA THR A 100 4.06 -2.03 15.59
C THR A 100 5.28 -2.86 16.00
N ARG A 101 6.46 -2.24 16.14
CA ARG A 101 7.67 -2.87 16.65
C ARG A 101 7.45 -3.46 18.04
N ALA A 102 6.90 -2.70 18.99
CA ALA A 102 6.64 -3.19 20.35
C ALA A 102 5.69 -4.40 20.39
N PHE A 103 4.81 -4.55 19.39
CA PHE A 103 3.90 -5.70 19.26
C PHE A 103 4.54 -6.91 18.54
N LEU A 104 5.53 -6.69 17.67
CA LEU A 104 6.25 -7.74 16.94
C LEU A 104 7.52 -8.22 17.65
N SER A 105 8.32 -7.33 18.25
CA SER A 105 9.59 -7.64 18.91
C SER A 105 9.45 -8.36 20.26
N GLY A 106 8.21 -8.51 20.75
CA GLY A 106 7.88 -9.37 21.90
C GLY A 106 7.56 -10.82 21.52
N LYS A 107 7.63 -11.19 20.24
CA LYS A 107 7.43 -12.56 19.73
C LYS A 107 8.68 -13.07 19.02
N SER A 108 8.76 -14.40 18.85
CA SER A 108 9.81 -15.03 18.04
C SER A 108 9.76 -14.53 16.60
N GLU A 109 10.94 -14.39 15.97
CA GLU A 109 11.07 -13.83 14.63
C GLU A 109 10.24 -14.61 13.60
N PHE A 110 10.15 -15.94 13.75
CA PHE A 110 9.29 -16.83 12.97
C PHE A 110 7.82 -16.38 12.96
N ALA A 111 7.27 -16.00 14.12
CA ALA A 111 5.89 -15.53 14.24
C ALA A 111 5.72 -14.09 13.71
N GLY A 112 6.73 -13.23 13.90
CA GLY A 112 6.78 -11.91 13.27
C GLY A 112 6.78 -11.99 11.74
N ASN A 113 7.55 -12.92 11.18
CA ASN A 113 7.68 -13.16 9.74
C ASN A 113 6.35 -13.55 9.10
N ILE A 114 5.58 -14.42 9.77
CA ILE A 114 4.23 -14.83 9.33
C ILE A 114 3.24 -13.66 9.43
N LEU A 115 3.25 -12.87 10.51
CA LEU A 115 2.40 -11.68 10.61
C LEU A 115 2.73 -10.65 9.51
N ALA A 116 4.01 -10.47 9.20
CA ALA A 116 4.48 -9.54 8.18
C ALA A 116 4.06 -9.99 6.76
N ALA A 117 4.16 -11.28 6.45
CA ALA A 117 3.63 -11.83 5.20
C ALA A 117 2.10 -11.67 5.08
N LEU A 118 1.35 -11.95 6.15
CA LEU A 118 -0.11 -11.76 6.20
C LEU A 118 -0.52 -10.28 6.06
N LEU A 119 0.23 -9.36 6.65
CA LEU A 119 0.05 -7.92 6.44
C LEU A 119 0.29 -7.54 4.97
N GLY A 120 1.35 -8.06 4.33
CA GLY A 120 1.61 -7.83 2.91
C GLY A 120 0.48 -8.32 2.00
N ILE A 121 -0.17 -9.44 2.33
CA ILE A 121 -1.33 -9.97 1.61
C ILE A 121 -2.57 -9.07 1.77
N ILE A 122 -2.77 -8.47 2.95
CA ILE A 122 -3.91 -7.58 3.26
C ILE A 122 -3.68 -6.17 2.70
N THR A 123 -2.43 -5.72 2.60
CA THR A 123 -2.05 -4.42 2.04
C THR A 123 -1.10 -4.62 0.85
N PRO A 124 -1.64 -4.90 -0.36
CA PRO A 124 -0.86 -5.24 -1.55
C PRO A 124 -0.18 -3.99 -2.15
N PHE A 125 0.89 -3.53 -1.51
CA PHE A 125 1.67 -2.39 -1.98
C PHE A 125 2.46 -2.76 -3.24
N CYS A 126 2.28 -1.96 -4.29
CA CYS A 126 3.13 -2.00 -5.48
C CYS A 126 4.56 -1.59 -5.12
N SER A 127 5.54 -2.06 -5.90
CA SER A 127 6.98 -1.85 -5.66
C SER A 127 7.36 -0.40 -5.36
N CYS A 128 6.76 0.57 -6.04
CA CYS A 128 7.01 2.00 -5.84
C CYS A 128 6.60 2.52 -4.45
N SER A 129 5.60 1.90 -3.82
CA SER A 129 5.19 2.19 -2.44
C SER A 129 5.88 1.29 -1.41
N ALA A 130 6.29 0.07 -1.81
CA ALA A 130 7.02 -0.87 -0.98
C ALA A 130 8.42 -0.38 -0.55
N VAL A 131 9.08 0.50 -1.31
CA VAL A 131 10.39 1.07 -0.92
C VAL A 131 10.29 2.03 0.29
N PRO A 132 9.45 3.08 0.31
CA PRO A 132 9.23 3.86 1.53
C PRO A 132 8.58 3.01 2.64
N LEU A 133 7.76 2.02 2.28
CA LEU A 133 7.49 0.75 2.99
C LEU A 133 8.67 0.29 3.87
N PHE A 134 9.72 -0.21 3.22
CA PHE A 134 10.92 -0.78 3.84
C PHE A 134 11.63 0.18 4.79
N ILE A 135 12.00 1.37 4.29
CA ILE A 135 12.94 2.28 4.96
C ILE A 135 12.48 2.61 6.37
N GLY A 136 11.26 3.13 6.54
CA GLY A 136 10.70 3.44 7.86
C GLY A 136 10.29 2.23 8.71
N PHE A 137 10.38 0.98 8.22
CA PHE A 137 10.34 -0.21 9.09
C PHE A 137 11.74 -0.59 9.60
N VAL A 138 12.79 -0.33 8.81
CA VAL A 138 14.19 -0.49 9.24
C VAL A 138 14.59 0.61 10.22
N GLU A 139 14.25 1.87 9.94
CA GLU A 139 14.46 3.01 10.86
C GLU A 139 13.72 2.80 12.21
N ALA A 140 12.53 2.20 12.16
CA ALA A 140 11.81 1.80 13.37
C ALA A 140 12.57 0.78 14.23
N GLY A 141 13.47 -0.01 13.63
CA GLY A 141 14.21 -1.10 14.26
C GLY A 141 13.49 -2.46 14.28
N ILE A 142 12.67 -2.75 13.26
CA ILE A 142 12.10 -4.10 13.05
C ILE A 142 13.18 -4.99 12.40
N PRO A 143 13.36 -6.27 12.82
CA PRO A 143 14.31 -7.20 12.21
C PRO A 143 14.18 -7.30 10.68
N LEU A 144 15.31 -7.37 9.97
CA LEU A 144 15.35 -7.21 8.51
C LEU A 144 14.61 -8.34 7.79
N GLY A 145 14.72 -9.58 8.24
CA GLY A 145 14.01 -10.71 7.63
C GLY A 145 12.49 -10.53 7.66
N ILE A 146 11.96 -9.98 8.75
CA ILE A 146 10.54 -9.68 8.92
C ILE A 146 10.09 -8.61 7.92
N THR A 147 10.87 -7.54 7.73
CA THR A 147 10.54 -6.48 6.77
C THR A 147 10.68 -6.97 5.32
N PHE A 148 11.67 -7.81 5.02
CA PHE A 148 11.83 -8.42 3.70
C PHE A 148 10.72 -9.42 3.35
N SER A 149 10.22 -10.24 4.29
CA SER A 149 9.07 -11.12 4.00
C SER A 149 7.79 -10.33 3.67
N PHE A 150 7.57 -9.19 4.32
CA PHE A 150 6.50 -8.26 3.94
C PHE A 150 6.71 -7.71 2.51
N LEU A 151 7.94 -7.25 2.18
CA LEU A 151 8.26 -6.75 0.84
C LEU A 151 8.08 -7.80 -0.26
N ILE A 152 8.40 -9.06 0.03
CA ILE A 152 8.31 -10.14 -0.95
C ILE A 152 6.85 -10.62 -1.10
N ALA A 153 6.09 -10.70 -0.01
CA ALA A 153 4.67 -11.09 -0.05
C ALA A 153 3.79 -10.04 -0.77
N SER A 154 3.99 -8.75 -0.45
CA SER A 154 3.16 -7.61 -0.87
C SER A 154 2.86 -7.50 -2.39
N PRO A 155 3.86 -7.61 -3.30
CA PRO A 155 3.60 -7.62 -4.75
C PRO A 155 3.30 -9.01 -5.30
N MET A 156 3.60 -10.09 -4.55
CA MET A 156 3.55 -11.46 -5.05
C MET A 156 2.19 -12.14 -4.82
N ILE A 157 1.47 -11.77 -3.75
CA ILE A 157 0.11 -12.24 -3.46
C ILE A 157 -0.81 -11.02 -3.43
N ASN A 158 -1.68 -10.92 -4.43
CA ASN A 158 -2.65 -9.85 -4.57
C ASN A 158 -4.08 -10.42 -4.59
N GLU A 159 -5.03 -9.74 -3.96
CA GLU A 159 -6.43 -10.17 -3.82
C GLU A 159 -7.16 -10.26 -5.17
N ILE A 160 -6.89 -9.33 -6.08
CA ILE A 160 -7.46 -9.32 -7.44
C ILE A 160 -6.90 -10.52 -8.23
N ALA A 161 -5.58 -10.77 -8.12
CA ALA A 161 -4.94 -11.93 -8.74
C ALA A 161 -5.48 -13.27 -8.19
N VAL A 162 -5.70 -13.37 -6.87
CA VAL A 162 -6.32 -14.54 -6.22
C VAL A 162 -7.75 -14.76 -6.73
N VAL A 163 -8.56 -13.70 -6.84
CA VAL A 163 -9.94 -13.79 -7.37
C VAL A 163 -9.95 -14.21 -8.85
N MET A 164 -9.07 -13.65 -9.67
CA MET A 164 -8.94 -14.03 -11.08
C MET A 164 -8.47 -15.49 -11.24
N LEU A 165 -7.46 -15.94 -10.48
CA LEU A 165 -7.01 -17.33 -10.50
C LEU A 165 -8.10 -18.31 -10.05
N LEU A 166 -8.91 -17.92 -9.05
CA LEU A 166 -10.03 -18.73 -8.56
C LEU A 166 -11.11 -18.88 -9.63
N GLY A 167 -11.43 -17.80 -10.36
CA GLY A 167 -12.40 -17.82 -11.45
C GLY A 167 -11.92 -18.53 -12.73
N LEU A 168 -10.62 -18.44 -13.06
CA LEU A 168 -10.06 -18.97 -14.32
C LEU A 168 -9.51 -20.40 -14.21
N VAL A 169 -8.87 -20.74 -13.09
CA VAL A 169 -8.10 -21.99 -12.90
C VAL A 169 -8.58 -22.81 -11.70
N GLY A 170 -9.41 -22.22 -10.85
CA GLY A 170 -10.06 -22.88 -9.72
C GLY A 170 -9.24 -22.96 -8.44
N TRP A 171 -9.89 -23.47 -7.40
CA TRP A 171 -9.39 -23.43 -6.02
C TRP A 171 -8.01 -24.09 -5.83
N LYS A 172 -7.74 -25.23 -6.48
CA LYS A 172 -6.49 -25.99 -6.28
C LYS A 172 -5.25 -25.20 -6.68
N ILE A 173 -5.27 -24.54 -7.85
CA ILE A 173 -4.14 -23.74 -8.35
C ILE A 173 -4.01 -22.47 -7.52
N THR A 174 -5.14 -21.84 -7.18
CA THR A 174 -5.19 -20.62 -6.35
C THR A 174 -4.56 -20.84 -4.98
N LEU A 175 -4.90 -21.93 -4.29
CA LEU A 175 -4.31 -22.30 -3.01
C LEU A 175 -2.80 -22.54 -3.14
N LEU A 176 -2.37 -23.20 -4.21
CA LEU A 176 -0.96 -23.53 -4.45
C LEU A 176 -0.12 -22.28 -4.75
N TYR A 177 -0.67 -21.30 -5.46
CA TYR A 177 -0.08 -19.97 -5.69
C TYR A 177 0.08 -19.17 -4.38
N VAL A 178 -0.97 -19.09 -3.56
CA VAL A 178 -0.91 -18.39 -2.26
C VAL A 178 0.09 -19.08 -1.32
N ALA A 179 0.08 -20.42 -1.27
CA ALA A 179 1.01 -21.19 -0.46
C ALA A 179 2.47 -21.04 -0.94
N SER A 180 2.74 -21.12 -2.25
CA SER A 180 4.09 -20.91 -2.78
C SER A 180 4.58 -19.49 -2.54
N GLY A 181 3.71 -18.48 -2.64
CA GLY A 181 4.05 -17.10 -2.32
C GLY A 181 4.43 -16.93 -0.84
N LEU A 182 3.62 -17.47 0.08
CA LEU A 182 3.93 -17.45 1.52
C LEU A 182 5.25 -18.15 1.84
N VAL A 183 5.53 -19.29 1.19
CA VAL A 183 6.79 -20.03 1.36
C VAL A 183 7.99 -19.23 0.82
N VAL A 184 7.90 -18.66 -0.38
CA VAL A 184 8.99 -17.85 -0.98
C VAL A 184 9.26 -16.59 -0.15
N ALA A 185 8.21 -15.89 0.28
CA ALA A 185 8.34 -14.72 1.15
C ALA A 185 9.02 -15.09 2.48
N PHE A 186 8.52 -16.14 3.15
CA PHE A 186 9.05 -16.60 4.43
C PHE A 186 10.52 -17.03 4.34
N ILE A 187 10.87 -17.83 3.32
CA ILE A 187 12.26 -18.28 3.08
C ILE A 187 13.17 -17.09 2.80
N GLY A 188 12.74 -16.12 2.00
CA GLY A 188 13.51 -14.90 1.70
C GLY A 188 13.88 -14.13 2.98
N GLY A 189 12.91 -13.89 3.86
CA GLY A 189 13.17 -13.23 5.14
C GLY A 189 14.10 -14.02 6.06
N VAL A 190 13.90 -15.34 6.21
CA VAL A 190 14.74 -16.18 7.08
C VAL A 190 16.18 -16.30 6.56
N ILE A 191 16.38 -16.34 5.24
CA ILE A 191 17.73 -16.30 4.65
C ILE A 191 18.41 -14.96 4.97
N ILE A 192 17.71 -13.84 4.82
CA ILE A 192 18.28 -12.51 5.06
C ILE A 192 18.61 -12.30 6.54
N GLU A 193 17.75 -12.72 7.46
CA GLU A 193 18.03 -12.65 8.91
C GLU A 193 19.25 -13.52 9.30
N LYS A 194 19.47 -14.65 8.61
CA LYS A 194 20.62 -15.54 8.82
C LYS A 194 21.95 -15.00 8.25
N PHE A 195 21.90 -13.97 7.39
CA PHE A 195 23.07 -13.30 6.83
C PHE A 195 23.44 -11.98 7.55
N ARG A 196 22.82 -11.70 8.71
CA ARG A 196 22.99 -10.48 9.52
C ARG A 196 23.70 -10.75 10.85
#